data_AF-A0A4U6MKN7-F1
#
_entry.id   AF-A0A4U6MKN7-F1
#
_cell.length_a   1.000
_cell.length_b   1.000
_cell.length_c   1.000
_cell.angle_alpha   90.00
_cell.angle_beta   90.00
_cell.angle_gamma   90.00
#
_symmetry.space_group_name_H-M   'P 1'
#
loop_
_entity.id
_entity.type
_entity.pdbx_description
1 polymer ?
#
loop_
_entity_poly.entity_id
_entity_poly.type
_entity_poly.pdbx_seq_one_letter_code
_entity_poly.pdbx_strand_id
1 'polypeptide(L)' 'RLMTLEQGKPLAEAKGEITYAASFIEWFAEEGKRIYGDTIPGHQADKRLIVIKQPIGVTAAITPWNFPAAMITRKA' A
#
# COMPACT_ATOMS: atom_id res chain seq x y z
N ARG A 1 -8.78 8.03 -20.01
CA ARG A 1 -8.78 9.16 -20.98
C ARG A 1 -7.77 10.21 -20.55
N LEU A 2 -7.87 10.77 -19.33
CA LEU A 2 -6.89 11.74 -18.81
C LEU A 2 -5.44 11.22 -18.88
N MET A 3 -5.18 10.03 -18.33
CA MET A 3 -3.86 9.38 -18.39
C MET A 3 -3.28 9.24 -19.81
N THR A 4 -4.12 8.93 -20.80
CA THR A 4 -3.68 8.88 -22.21
C THR A 4 -3.29 10.27 -22.73
N LEU A 5 -4.03 11.31 -22.34
CA LEU A 5 -3.77 12.68 -22.78
C LEU A 5 -2.51 13.27 -22.13
N GLU A 6 -2.28 12.99 -20.85
CA GLU A 6 -1.16 13.59 -20.10
C GLU A 6 0.15 12.80 -20.24
N GLN A 7 0.07 11.48 -20.37
CA GLN A 7 1.25 10.59 -20.35
C GLN A 7 1.57 10.02 -21.75
N GLY A 8 0.58 9.93 -22.65
CA GLY A 8 0.75 9.50 -24.04
C GLY A 8 0.48 8.01 -24.32
N LYS A 9 0.30 7.16 -23.29
CA LYS A 9 0.03 5.73 -23.51
C LYS A 9 -1.33 5.46 -24.19
N PRO A 10 -1.43 4.42 -25.03
CA PRO A 10 -2.69 4.01 -25.64
C PRO A 10 -3.82 3.83 -24.62
N LEU A 11 -5.06 4.13 -25.04
CA LEU A 11 -6.23 4.05 -24.15
C LEU A 11 -6.43 2.64 -23.57
N ALA A 12 -6.06 1.59 -24.30
CA ALA A 12 -6.12 0.21 -23.82
C ALA A 12 -5.16 -0.02 -22.63
N GLU A 13 -3.92 0.45 -22.74
CA GLU A 13 -2.93 0.38 -21.65
C GLU A 13 -3.35 1.22 -20.46
N ALA A 14 -3.85 2.44 -20.67
CA ALA A 14 -4.37 3.28 -19.60
C ALA A 14 -5.52 2.62 -18.84
N LYS A 15 -6.43 1.91 -19.54
CA LYS A 15 -7.50 1.13 -18.89
C LYS A 15 -6.92 -0.02 -18.07
N GLY A 16 -5.95 -0.75 -18.62
CA GLY A 16 -5.25 -1.82 -17.92
C GLY A 16 -4.58 -1.33 -16.63
N GLU A 17 -3.91 -0.18 -16.68
CA GLU A 17 -3.30 0.43 -15.50
C GLU A 17 -4.34 0.79 -14.44
N ILE A 18 -5.50 1.35 -14.81
CA ILE A 18 -6.55 1.70 -13.84
C ILE A 18 -7.07 0.45 -13.11
N THR A 19 -7.35 -0.63 -13.85
CA THR A 19 -7.77 -1.90 -13.23
C THR A 19 -6.69 -2.46 -12.33
N TYR A 20 -5.44 -2.40 -12.76
CA TYR A 20 -4.31 -2.86 -11.96
C TYR A 20 -4.10 -2.01 -10.70
N ALA A 21 -4.21 -0.69 -10.81
CA ALA A 21 -4.12 0.23 -9.68
C ALA A 21 -5.22 -0.05 -8.64
N ALA A 22 -6.45 -0.30 -9.09
CA ALA A 22 -7.57 -0.65 -8.21
C ALA A 22 -7.33 -1.94 -7.41
N SER A 23 -6.67 -2.95 -8.00
CA SER A 23 -6.35 -4.19 -7.28
C SER A 23 -5.42 -3.99 -6.08
N PHE A 24 -4.56 -2.97 -6.09
CA PHE A 24 -3.72 -2.66 -4.94
C PHE A 24 -4.55 -2.17 -3.76
N ILE A 25 -5.52 -1.29 -4.02
CA ILE A 25 -6.37 -0.72 -2.98
C ILE A 25 -7.14 -1.83 -2.26
N GLU A 26 -7.77 -2.73 -3.02
CA GLU A 26 -8.50 -3.87 -2.45
C GLU A 26 -7.59 -4.76 -1.62
N TRP A 27 -6.42 -5.13 -2.16
CA TRP A 27 -5.49 -6.00 -1.47
C TRP A 27 -4.93 -5.38 -0.19
N PHE A 28 -4.47 -4.12 -0.22
CA PHE A 28 -3.94 -3.43 0.95
C PHE A 28 -5.01 -3.10 1.99
N ALA A 29 -6.27 -2.88 1.59
CA ALA A 29 -7.38 -2.75 2.53
C ALA A 29 -7.60 -4.03 3.34
N GLU A 30 -7.42 -5.19 2.73
CA GLU A 30 -7.49 -6.47 3.43
C GLU A 30 -6.25 -6.71 4.30
N GLU A 31 -5.05 -6.42 3.81
CA GLU A 31 -3.82 -6.57 4.60
C GLU A 31 -3.73 -5.60 5.77
N GLY A 32 -4.35 -4.41 5.68
CA GLY A 32 -4.44 -3.47 6.79
C GLY A 32 -5.12 -4.07 8.04
N LYS A 33 -5.99 -5.08 7.86
CA LYS A 33 -6.64 -5.80 8.96
C LYS A 33 -5.72 -6.84 9.62
N ARG A 34 -4.61 -7.19 8.97
CA ARG A 34 -3.69 -8.30 9.32
C ARG A 34 -2.33 -7.80 9.79
N ILE A 35 -2.27 -6.57 10.31
CA ILE A 35 -1.06 -5.99 10.92
C ILE A 35 -0.88 -6.63 12.31
N TYR A 36 -0.32 -7.85 12.32
CA TYR A 36 -0.13 -8.62 13.54
C TYR A 36 1.06 -8.11 14.37
N GLY A 37 0.84 -8.05 15.67
CA GLY A 37 1.89 -8.01 16.68
C GLY A 37 2.27 -9.42 17.12
N ASP A 38 3.18 -9.51 18.10
CA ASP A 38 3.66 -10.80 18.63
C ASP A 38 3.50 -10.83 20.15
N THR A 39 3.25 -12.01 20.72
CA THR A 39 3.39 -12.26 22.16
C THR A 39 4.59 -13.17 22.36
N ILE A 40 5.56 -12.72 23.15
CA ILE A 40 6.84 -13.40 23.34
C ILE A 40 6.82 -14.10 24.71
N PRO A 41 7.31 -15.36 24.82
CA PRO A 41 7.47 -16.03 26.11
C PRO A 41 8.24 -15.16 27.11
N GLY A 42 7.64 -14.92 28.28
CA GLY A 42 8.27 -14.20 29.36
C GLY A 42 9.39 -15.03 30.01
N HIS A 43 10.45 -14.36 30.44
CA HIS A 43 11.54 -14.99 31.20
C HIS A 43 11.19 -15.20 32.68
N GLN A 44 10.08 -14.61 33.16
CA GLN A 44 9.55 -14.69 34.52
C GLN A 44 8.01 -14.72 34.49
N ALA A 45 7.38 -15.36 35.49
CA ALA A 45 5.93 -15.60 35.51
C ALA A 45 5.07 -14.33 35.62
N ASP A 46 5.64 -13.23 36.14
CA ASP A 46 4.97 -11.95 36.33
C ASP A 46 5.21 -10.95 35.17
N LYS A 47 5.89 -11.38 34.09
CA LYS A 47 6.23 -10.52 32.95
C LYS A 47 5.48 -10.93 31.69
N ARG A 48 4.86 -9.94 31.04
CA ARG A 48 4.23 -10.09 29.73
C ARG A 48 5.02 -9.29 28.70
N LEU A 49 5.47 -9.96 27.64
CA LEU A 49 6.18 -9.34 26.52
C LEU A 49 5.26 -9.32 25.30
N ILE A 50 4.92 -8.13 24.81
CA ILE A 50 4.11 -7.94 23.60
C ILE A 50 4.84 -7.01 22.63
N VAL A 51 4.70 -7.29 21.35
CA VAL A 51 5.10 -6.42 20.25
C VAL A 51 3.82 -5.90 19.62
N ILE A 52 3.68 -4.58 19.55
CA ILE A 52 2.64 -3.93 18.75
C ILE A 52 3.29 -3.30 17.52
N LYS A 53 2.58 -3.31 16.40
CA LYS A 53 2.99 -2.60 15.19
C LYS A 53 2.16 -1.32 15.10
N GLN A 54 2.83 -0.20 14.87
CA GLN A 54 2.21 1.12 14.77
C GLN A 54 2.65 1.78 13.46
N PRO A 55 1.82 2.67 12.88
CA PRO A 55 2.24 3.45 11.73
C PRO A 55 3.45 4.33 12.10
N ILE A 56 4.37 4.49 11.15
CA ILE A 56 5.57 5.33 11.34
C ILE A 56 5.21 6.82 11.55
N GLY A 57 4.08 7.26 11.00
CA GLY A 57 3.61 8.65 11.07
C GLY A 57 3.54 9.28 9.68
N VAL A 58 3.88 10.57 9.60
CA VAL A 58 3.78 11.38 8.37
C VAL A 58 4.75 10.85 7.32
N THR A 59 4.25 10.67 6.09
CA THR A 59 5.05 10.20 4.94
C THR A 59 4.86 11.13 3.75
N ALA A 60 5.95 11.38 3.01
CA ALA A 60 5.92 12.05 1.71
C ALA A 60 6.11 11.00 0.60
N ALA A 61 5.24 11.02 -0.41
CA ALA A 61 5.31 10.13 -1.56
C ALA A 61 5.54 10.93 -2.85
N ILE A 62 6.60 10.59 -3.59
CA ILE A 62 6.91 11.13 -4.91
C ILE A 62 6.91 9.96 -5.89
N THR A 63 6.13 10.07 -6.97
CA THR A 63 5.94 9.00 -7.96
C THR A 63 6.36 9.45 -9.36
N PRO A 64 6.94 8.55 -10.17
CA PRO A 64 7.30 8.86 -11.55
C PRO A 64 6.08 8.93 -12.48
N TRP A 65 6.26 9.48 -13.67
CA TRP A 65 5.21 9.74 -14.66
C TRP A 65 4.82 8.53 -15.53
N ASN A 66 5.60 7.44 -15.51
CA ASN A 66 5.41 6.33 -16.45
C ASN A 66 4.19 5.45 -16.14
N PHE A 67 3.84 5.27 -14.86
CA PHE A 67 2.63 4.56 -14.40
C PHE A 67 1.97 5.36 -13.26
N PRO A 68 1.38 6.52 -13.59
CA PRO A 68 1.02 7.51 -12.57
C PRO A 68 -0.01 7.00 -11.57
N ALA A 69 -0.99 6.18 -11.98
CA ALA A 69 -2.00 5.63 -11.09
C ALA A 69 -1.44 4.43 -10.31
N ALA A 70 -0.78 3.49 -10.98
CA ALA A 70 -0.30 2.28 -10.31
C ALA A 70 0.85 2.55 -9.32
N MET A 71 1.63 3.61 -9.51
CA MET A 71 2.70 3.97 -8.58
C MET A 71 2.17 4.64 -7.31
N ILE A 72 1.12 5.46 -7.40
CA ILE A 72 0.57 6.14 -6.22
C ILE A 72 -0.26 5.18 -5.35
N THR A 73 -1.07 4.30 -5.95
CA THR A 73 -1.94 3.36 -5.20
C THR A 73 -1.18 2.26 -4.46
N ARG A 74 0.14 2.17 -4.60
CA ARG A 74 1.02 1.31 -3.78
C ARG A 74 1.61 2.03 -2.58
N LYS A 75 1.49 3.36 -2.54
CA LYS A 75 2.05 4.23 -1.51
C LYS A 75 0.97 4.93 -0.69
N ALA A 76 -0.24 5.08 -1.23
CA ALA A 76 -1.37 5.81 -0.66
C ALA A 76 -2.69 5.05 -0.86
#